data_AF-A0ABD1C7G4-F1
#
_entry.id   AF-A0ABD1C7G4-F1
#
_cell.length_a   1.000
_cell.length_b   1.000
_cell.length_c   1.000
_cell.angle_alpha   90.00
_cell.angle_beta   90.00
_cell.angle_gamma   90.00
#
_symmetry.space_group_name_H-M   'P 1'
#
loop_
_entity.id
_entity.type
_entity.pdbx_description
1 polymer ?
#
loop_
_entity_poly.entity_id
_entity_poly.type
_entity_poly.pdbx_seq_one_letter_code
_entity_poly.pdbx_strand_id
1 'polypeptide(L)'
;MADELWRELQNLELGREDHELFIPQSAYDGVLARNRLSLIARPLNPRGQNLRTVVIEMPRIWGIASRVHGRVLDDIFVQFLFRSENELLSVLQLWKQCLILLFLYLRLGDR
;
A
#
# COMPACT_ATOMS: atom_id res chain seq x y z
N MET A 1 -7.97 -45.25 -7.03
CA MET A 1 -7.50 -43.98 -7.63
C MET A 1 -8.38 -42.79 -7.21
N ALA A 2 -9.63 -42.64 -7.64
CA ALA A 2 -10.43 -41.46 -7.22
C ALA A 2 -10.73 -41.42 -5.71
N ASP A 3 -11.09 -42.55 -5.10
CA ASP A 3 -11.39 -42.64 -3.65
C ASP A 3 -10.15 -42.47 -2.75
N GLU A 4 -8.98 -42.60 -3.34
CA GLU A 4 -7.69 -42.49 -2.65
C GLU A 4 -7.28 -41.02 -2.59
N LEU A 5 -7.41 -40.30 -3.71
CA LEU A 5 -7.28 -38.84 -3.78
C LEU A 5 -8.28 -38.11 -2.88
N TRP A 6 -9.53 -38.60 -2.80
CA TRP A 6 -10.53 -38.01 -1.90
C TRP A 6 -10.17 -38.17 -0.43
N ARG A 7 -9.55 -39.29 -0.04
CA ARG A 7 -9.06 -39.49 1.33
C ARG A 7 -7.86 -38.63 1.64
N GLU A 8 -6.93 -38.49 0.70
CA GLU A 8 -5.77 -37.59 0.86
C GLU A 8 -6.21 -36.14 1.05
N LEU A 9 -7.19 -35.67 0.27
CA LEU A 9 -7.71 -34.31 0.40
C LEU A 9 -8.45 -34.07 1.73
N GLN A 10 -9.17 -35.08 2.24
CA GLN A 10 -9.85 -35.01 3.54
C GLN A 10 -8.87 -35.03 4.73
N ASN A 11 -7.72 -35.66 4.56
CA ASN A 11 -6.67 -35.76 5.58
C ASN A 11 -5.58 -34.68 5.41
N LEU A 12 -5.81 -33.68 4.57
CA LEU A 12 -4.85 -32.60 4.36
C LEU A 12 -4.83 -31.68 5.58
N GLU A 13 -3.77 -31.77 6.39
CA GLU A 13 -3.55 -30.88 7.52
C GLU A 13 -3.09 -29.50 7.01
N LEU A 14 -4.00 -28.52 7.04
CA LEU A 14 -3.76 -27.13 6.60
C LEU A 14 -3.11 -26.25 7.69
N GLY A 15 -2.32 -26.85 8.58
CA GLY A 15 -1.67 -26.13 9.68
C GLY A 15 -2.65 -25.52 10.69
N ARG A 16 -3.88 -26.04 10.79
CA ARG A 16 -4.90 -25.56 11.74
C ARG A 16 -4.45 -25.69 13.20
N GLU A 17 -3.69 -26.75 13.50
CA GLU A 17 -3.13 -27.04 14.82
C GLU A 17 -1.65 -26.60 14.92
N ASP A 18 -1.12 -25.91 13.90
CA ASP A 18 0.23 -25.36 13.97
C ASP A 18 0.28 -24.28 15.05
N HIS A 19 1.41 -24.24 15.76
CA HIS A 19 1.69 -23.21 16.74
C HIS A 19 1.73 -21.84 16.08
N GLU A 20 1.30 -20.80 16.81
CA GLU A 20 1.36 -19.42 16.33
C GLU A 20 2.75 -19.10 15.76
N LEU A 21 2.78 -18.58 14.53
CA LEU A 21 4.01 -18.18 13.86
C LEU A 21 4.70 -17.08 14.67
N PHE A 22 5.76 -17.47 15.40
CA PHE A 22 6.58 -16.52 16.13
C PHE A 22 7.49 -15.77 15.16
N ILE A 23 7.21 -14.49 14.94
CA ILE A 23 8.09 -13.60 14.17
C ILE A 23 9.03 -12.90 15.17
N PRO A 24 10.34 -13.18 15.13
CA PRO A 24 11.29 -12.58 16.07
C PRO A 24 11.39 -11.06 15.86
N GLN A 25 11.64 -10.32 16.94
CA GLN A 25 11.70 -8.85 16.89
C GLN A 25 12.73 -8.33 15.86
N SER A 26 13.84 -9.04 15.71
CA SER A 26 14.89 -8.70 14.73
C SER A 26 14.42 -8.73 13.27
N ALA A 27 13.37 -9.49 12.95
CA ALA A 27 12.77 -9.49 11.62
C ALA A 27 12.06 -8.15 11.33
N TYR A 28 11.57 -7.45 12.36
CA TYR A 28 10.94 -6.15 12.23
C TYR A 28 11.94 -5.02 12.01
N ASP A 29 13.19 -5.15 12.46
CA ASP A 29 14.20 -4.09 12.31
C ASP A 29 14.42 -3.71 10.84
N GLY A 30 14.52 -4.71 9.96
CA GLY A 30 14.65 -4.49 8.53
C GLY A 30 13.41 -3.86 7.90
N VAL A 31 12.22 -4.22 8.39
CA VAL A 31 10.93 -3.67 7.93
C VAL A 31 10.79 -2.22 8.39
N LEU A 32 11.10 -1.93 9.65
CA LEU A 32 11.09 -0.59 10.22
C LEU A 32 12.05 0.33 9.47
N ALA A 33 13.29 -0.12 9.23
CA ALA A 33 14.27 0.65 8.49
C ALA A 33 13.79 0.99 7.07
N ARG A 34 13.17 0.03 6.36
CA ARG A 34 12.65 0.23 5.00
C ARG A 34 11.42 1.14 4.94
N ASN A 35 10.57 1.10 5.97
CA ASN A 35 9.33 1.88 6.02
C ASN A 35 9.47 3.23 6.75
N ARG A 36 10.65 3.54 7.30
CA ARG A 36 10.90 4.78 8.05
C ARG A 36 10.60 6.05 7.25
N LEU A 37 10.88 6.04 5.95
CA LEU A 37 10.58 7.14 5.03
C LEU A 37 9.38 6.79 4.16
N SER A 38 8.26 6.39 4.78
CA SER A 38 7.04 6.08 4.06
C SER A 38 5.84 6.85 4.58
N LEU A 39 4.87 7.04 3.69
CA LEU A 39 3.63 7.74 3.96
C LEU A 39 2.48 6.85 3.51
N ILE A 40 1.62 6.51 4.46
CA ILE A 40 0.42 5.73 4.21
C ILE A 40 -0.74 6.72 4.07
N ALA A 41 -1.47 6.61 2.97
CA ALA A 41 -2.60 7.47 2.67
C ALA A 41 -3.85 6.63 2.42
N ARG A 42 -4.99 7.14 2.89
CA ARG A 42 -6.31 6.64 2.55
C ARG A 42 -7.03 7.69 1.71
N PRO A 43 -7.43 7.37 0.47
CA PRO A 43 -8.22 8.30 -0.33
C PRO A 43 -9.58 8.54 0.32
N LEU A 44 -10.15 9.73 0.12
CA LEU A 44 -11.42 10.13 0.73
C LEU A 44 -12.60 9.30 0.21
N ASN A 45 -12.54 8.86 -1.05
CA ASN A 45 -13.56 8.00 -1.64
C ASN A 45 -12.93 6.76 -2.29
N PRO A 46 -12.54 5.74 -1.50
CA PRO A 46 -11.87 4.55 -2.03
C PRO A 46 -12.69 3.79 -3.07
N ARG A 47 -14.03 3.84 -2.98
CA ARG A 47 -14.95 3.14 -3.91
C ARG A 47 -15.09 3.84 -5.27
N GLY A 48 -14.80 5.14 -5.33
CA GLY A 48 -14.89 5.93 -6.56
C GLY A 48 -13.56 6.54 -6.99
N GLN A 49 -12.44 6.13 -6.38
CA GLN A 49 -11.11 6.57 -6.75
C GLN A 49 -10.25 5.34 -7.01
N ASN A 50 -9.78 5.20 -8.25
CA ASN A 50 -8.88 4.12 -8.59
C ASN A 50 -7.53 4.31 -7.88
N LEU A 51 -7.21 3.41 -6.95
CA LEU A 51 -5.98 3.48 -6.16
C LEU A 51 -4.71 3.42 -7.02
N ARG A 52 -4.73 2.72 -8.15
CA ARG A 52 -3.59 2.70 -9.09
C ARG A 52 -3.37 4.06 -9.71
N THR A 53 -4.46 4.75 -10.08
CA THR A 53 -4.38 6.13 -10.58
C THR A 53 -3.84 7.07 -9.51
N VAL A 54 -4.28 6.94 -8.26
CA VAL A 54 -3.74 7.73 -7.13
C VAL A 54 -2.23 7.53 -6.98
N VAL A 55 -1.76 6.27 -7.03
CA VAL A 55 -0.34 5.91 -6.92
C VAL A 55 0.50 6.52 -8.05
N ILE A 56 -0.04 6.62 -9.26
CA ILE A 56 0.66 7.15 -10.44
C ILE A 56 0.63 8.69 -10.46
N GLU A 57 -0.52 9.29 -10.16
CA GLU A 57 -0.74 10.73 -10.32
C GLU A 57 -0.21 11.55 -9.14
N MET A 58 -0.29 11.05 -7.90
CA MET A 58 0.19 11.79 -6.73
C MET A 58 1.66 12.21 -6.82
N PRO A 59 2.60 11.30 -7.17
CA PRO A 59 4.00 11.69 -7.35
C PRO A 59 4.20 12.74 -8.45
N ARG A 60 3.32 12.77 -9.48
CA ARG A 60 3.35 13.79 -10.54
C ARG A 60 2.86 15.15 -10.03
N ILE A 61 1.75 15.17 -9.29
CA ILE A 61 1.19 16.38 -8.67
C ILE A 61 2.20 17.03 -7.71
N TRP A 62 2.95 16.23 -6.95
CA TRP A 62 4.01 16.72 -6.06
C TRP A 62 5.31 17.12 -6.78
N GLY A 63 5.43 16.87 -8.09
CA GLY A 63 6.62 17.20 -8.88
C GLY A 63 7.83 16.30 -8.60
N ILE A 64 7.63 15.12 -7.99
CA ILE A 64 8.70 14.21 -7.55
C ILE A 64 8.51 12.77 -8.07
N ALA A 65 7.88 12.62 -9.23
CA ALA A 65 7.46 11.33 -9.78
C ALA A 65 8.58 10.29 -9.96
N SER A 66 9.81 10.72 -10.26
CA SER A 66 10.96 9.80 -10.42
C SER A 66 11.60 9.37 -9.10
N ARG A 67 11.23 10.00 -7.98
CA ARG A 67 11.89 9.88 -6.67
C ARG A 67 11.04 9.13 -5.65
N VAL A 68 9.72 9.08 -5.86
CA VAL A 68 8.77 8.39 -4.98
C VAL A 68 8.32 7.08 -5.61
N HIS A 69 8.31 6.02 -4.81
CA HIS A 69 7.72 4.75 -5.22
C HIS A 69 6.38 4.57 -4.52
N GLY A 70 5.29 4.54 -5.27
CA GLY A 70 3.96 4.29 -4.73
C GLY A 70 3.55 2.83 -4.92
N ARG A 71 2.88 2.24 -3.92
CA ARG A 71 2.27 0.91 -3.99
C ARG A 71 0.90 0.91 -3.34
N VAL A 72 0.03 0.03 -3.82
CA VAL A 72 -1.27 -0.24 -3.19
C VAL A 72 -1.03 -1.28 -2.09
N LEU A 73 -1.48 -0.99 -0.88
CA LEU A 73 -1.38 -1.93 0.25
C LEU A 73 -2.63 -2.82 0.34
N ASP A 74 -3.79 -2.21 0.11
CA ASP A 74 -5.10 -2.85 0.23
C ASP A 74 -6.11 -2.06 -0.62
N ASP A 75 -7.37 -2.49 -0.67
CA ASP A 75 -8.48 -1.84 -1.38
C ASP A 75 -8.81 -0.42 -0.89
N ILE A 76 -8.15 0.02 0.20
CA ILE A 76 -8.41 1.29 0.87
C ILE A 76 -7.15 2.14 1.06
N PHE A 77 -5.97 1.51 1.05
CA PHE A 77 -4.72 2.14 1.46
C PHE A 77 -3.68 2.11 0.36
N VAL A 78 -2.99 3.23 0.21
CA VAL A 78 -1.82 3.37 -0.65
C VAL A 78 -0.64 3.79 0.20
N GLN A 79 0.56 3.36 -0.18
CA GLN A 79 1.79 3.74 0.48
C GLN A 79 2.75 4.37 -0.52
N PHE A 80 3.36 5.47 -0.12
CA PHE A 80 4.45 6.12 -0.84
C PHE A 80 5.74 5.94 -0.06
N LEU A 81 6.78 5.46 -0.72
CA LEU A 81 8.13 5.33 -0.19
C LEU A 81 9.01 6.44 -0.77
N PHE A 82 9.72 7.14 0.11
CA PHE A 82 10.60 8.25 -0.21
C PHE A 82 12.06 7.83 -0.06
N ARG A 83 12.94 8.42 -0.86
CA ARG A 83 14.38 8.15 -0.79
C ARG A 83 15.08 9.06 0.22
N SER A 84 14.52 10.24 0.48
CA SER A 84 15.07 11.19 1.44
C SER A 84 14.00 11.80 2.34
N GLU A 85 14.42 12.25 3.52
CA GLU A 85 13.56 12.93 4.49
C GLU A 85 13.05 14.28 3.96
N ASN A 86 13.87 15.01 3.20
CA ASN A 86 13.48 16.28 2.60
C ASN A 86 12.30 16.14 1.61
N GLU A 87 12.27 15.05 0.84
CA GLU A 87 11.16 14.75 -0.07
C GLU A 87 9.87 14.47 0.72
N LEU A 88 9.95 13.68 1.79
CA LEU A 88 8.82 13.42 2.68
C LEU A 88 8.29 14.71 3.30
N LEU A 89 9.17 15.54 3.85
CA LEU A 89 8.81 16.82 4.47
C LEU A 89 8.17 17.79 3.47
N SER A 90 8.71 17.87 2.25
CA SER A 90 8.17 18.71 1.19
C SER A 90 6.74 18.30 0.82
N VAL A 91 6.50 16.98 0.73
CA VAL A 91 5.15 16.45 0.49
C VAL A 91 4.23 16.75 1.67
N LEU A 92 4.65 16.51 2.91
CA LEU A 92 3.84 16.81 4.10
C LEU A 92 3.41 18.29 4.18
N GLN A 93 4.22 19.23 3.69
CA GLN A 93 3.84 20.64 3.59
C GLN A 93 2.78 20.87 2.50
N LEU A 94 2.88 20.21 1.36
CA LEU A 94 1.92 20.29 0.24
C LEU A 94 0.60 19.55 0.51
N TRP A 95 0.57 18.65 1.49
CA TRP A 95 -0.60 17.81 1.79
C TRP A 95 -1.86 18.60 2.13
N LYS A 96 -1.73 19.81 2.69
CA LYS A 96 -2.88 20.69 2.95
C LYS A 96 -3.61 21.11 1.67
N GLN A 97 -2.89 21.25 0.54
CA GLN A 97 -3.45 21.71 -0.74
C GLN A 97 -3.96 20.55 -1.61
N CYS A 98 -3.32 19.38 -1.51
CA CYS A 98 -3.59 18.24 -2.41
C CYS A 98 -4.96 17.58 -2.20
N LEU A 99 -5.55 17.69 -1.00
CA LEU A 99 -6.84 17.06 -0.68
C LEU A 99 -7.99 17.54 -1.60
N ILE A 100 -7.97 18.83 -1.96
CA ILE A 100 -8.98 19.47 -2.80
C ILE A 100 -8.72 19.19 -4.29
N LEU A 101 -7.45 19.30 -4.71
CA LEU A 101 -7.08 19.09 -6.12
C LEU A 101 -7.28 17.63 -6.55
N LEU A 102 -7.01 16.66 -5.67
CA LEU A 102 -7.22 15.24 -5.97
C LEU A 102 -8.71 14.91 -6.17
N PHE A 103 -9.59 15.52 -5.38
CA PHE A 103 -11.04 15.32 -5.52
C PHE A 103 -11.55 15.87 -6.85
N LEU A 104 -11.04 17.02 -7.30
CA LEU A 104 -11.39 17.60 -8.59
C LEU A 104 -10.78 16.82 -9.76
N TYR A 105 -9.50 16.44 -9.69
CA TYR A 105 -8.78 15.81 -10.79
C TYR A 105 -9.24 14.37 -11.05
N LEU A 106 -9.38 13.54 -10.00
CA LEU A 106 -9.85 12.16 -10.16
C LEU A 106 -11.35 12.08 -10.49
N ARG A 107 -12.15 13.07 -10.10
CA ARG A 107 -13.58 13.12 -10.46
C ARG A 107 -13.82 13.60 -11.90
N LEU A 108 -12.87 14.31 -12.49
CA LEU A 108 -12.93 14.75 -13.89
C LEU A 108 -12.38 13.70 -14.86
N GLY A 109 -11.44 12.85 -14.44
CA GLY A 109 -10.86 11.78 -15.26
C GLY A 109 -11.72 10.51 -15.42
N ASP A 110 -12.89 10.45 -14.76
CA ASP A 110 -13.83 9.32 -14.81
C ASP A 110 -15.03 9.61 -15.76
N ARG A 111 -14.83 10.47 -16.76
CA ARG A 111 -15.76 10.73 -17.87
C ARG A 111 -15.19 10.27 -19.20
#